data_AF-A0AAU1Z0N7-F1
#
_entry.id   AF-A0AAU1Z0N7-F1
#
_cell.length_a   1.000
_cell.length_b   1.000
_cell.length_c   1.000
_cell.angle_alpha   90.00
_cell.angle_beta   90.00
_cell.angle_gamma   90.00
#
_symmetry.space_group_name_H-M   'P 1'
#
loop_
_entity.id
_entity.type
_entity.pdbx_description
1 polymer ?
#
loop_
_entity_poly.entity_id
_entity_poly.type
_entity_poly.pdbx_seq_one_letter_code
_entity_poly.pdbx_strand_id
1 'polypeptide(L)'
;MPSGRERRPGGPPGRRRAAAIDPDDTRTARAGPGCRAGTRGGRPGKGGWAATGAAKLWSVIPKLFEWPPLRSAAHALERLSLLLLVGGAGFTFATGILNIQLDYVFPGSFYTLHFYGAWVFVAAFIVHVAFRLPRAARTVRAGRGWQPAPDSPEAAGLPYPGGPAIDRAARGGNGCAVAFPRPLTRPGDAPYAFSFSGLKTAAARWAEQHRIRGEEIPLADGAASLQEAVADVLMRKALAACKEYGVRTLVVVGGVAANSRVRALADERCAAAGVELRVPPLTLCTDHGAMIAAVGDLLVRAGSAPAQLDMSIDPSAPLEYAALHPVARTAARAA
;
A
#
# COMPACT_ATOMS: atom_id res chain seq x y z
N MET A 1 30.91 -33.98 73.35
CA MET A 1 30.04 -34.11 72.17
C MET A 1 28.66 -33.53 72.53
N PRO A 2 28.44 -32.22 72.40
CA PRO A 2 27.22 -31.58 72.91
C PRO A 2 26.17 -31.29 71.82
N SER A 3 24.94 -31.66 72.18
CA SER A 3 23.65 -30.96 72.02
C SER A 3 23.34 -30.15 70.76
N GLY A 4 22.19 -30.50 70.17
CA GLY A 4 21.57 -29.84 69.02
C GLY A 4 21.23 -28.36 69.20
N ARG A 5 21.17 -27.68 68.05
CA ARG A 5 20.58 -26.35 67.87
C ARG A 5 19.58 -26.42 66.73
N GLU A 6 18.31 -26.32 67.09
CA GLU A 6 17.20 -26.03 66.19
C GLU A 6 17.48 -24.77 65.37
N ARG A 7 17.32 -24.86 64.04
CA ARG A 7 17.26 -23.72 63.14
C ARG A 7 15.78 -23.39 62.88
N ARG A 8 15.36 -22.20 63.30
CA ARG A 8 14.06 -21.61 62.94
C ARG A 8 14.01 -21.36 61.43
N PRO A 9 12.85 -21.55 60.76
CA PRO A 9 12.70 -21.23 59.35
C PRO A 9 12.61 -19.72 59.14
N GLY A 10 13.38 -19.20 58.18
CA GLY A 10 13.38 -17.80 57.78
C GLY A 10 12.07 -17.38 57.13
N GLY A 11 11.57 -16.20 57.52
CA GLY A 11 10.40 -15.57 56.91
C GLY A 11 10.64 -15.12 55.46
N PRO A 12 9.57 -14.80 54.71
CA PRO A 12 9.64 -14.51 53.29
C PRO A 12 10.34 -13.16 53.01
N PRO A 13 11.05 -13.02 51.87
CA PRO A 13 11.73 -11.78 51.53
C PRO A 13 10.74 -10.65 51.28
N GLY A 14 10.97 -9.51 51.95
CA GLY A 14 10.13 -8.32 51.90
C GLY A 14 9.98 -7.75 50.49
N ARG A 15 8.73 -7.42 50.14
CA ARG A 15 8.35 -6.64 48.96
C ARG A 15 9.13 -5.31 48.94
N ARG A 16 10.05 -5.15 47.98
CA ARG A 16 10.59 -3.82 47.65
C ARG A 16 9.44 -2.99 47.07
N ARG A 17 9.09 -1.90 47.76
CA ARG A 17 8.17 -0.89 47.24
C ARG A 17 8.74 -0.33 45.94
N ALA A 18 7.99 -0.47 44.84
CA ALA A 18 8.26 0.28 43.62
C ALA A 18 8.14 1.77 43.97
N ALA A 19 9.20 2.52 43.70
CA ALA A 19 9.17 3.98 43.79
C ALA A 19 8.13 4.50 42.79
N ALA A 20 7.23 5.35 43.28
CA ALA A 20 6.28 6.07 42.45
C ALA A 20 7.06 6.98 41.48
N ILE A 21 6.78 6.87 40.19
CA ILE A 21 7.31 7.76 39.16
C ILE A 21 6.49 9.05 39.24
N ASP A 22 7.18 10.15 39.51
CA ASP A 22 6.65 11.50 39.50
C ASP A 22 6.24 11.90 38.06
N PRO A 23 4.99 12.29 37.82
CA PRO A 23 4.51 12.63 36.46
C PRO A 23 5.07 13.94 35.89
N ASP A 24 5.89 14.72 36.61
CA ASP A 24 6.36 16.05 36.17
C ASP A 24 7.88 16.17 35.89
N ASP A 25 8.65 15.08 35.95
CA ASP A 25 10.09 15.12 35.60
C ASP A 25 10.32 15.11 34.08
N THR A 26 10.22 16.30 33.48
CA THR A 26 10.48 16.56 32.06
C THR A 26 11.95 16.83 31.73
N ARG A 27 12.90 16.47 32.61
CA ARG A 27 14.33 16.70 32.38
C ARG A 27 15.16 15.42 32.48
N THR A 28 15.04 14.52 31.50
CA THR A 28 16.18 13.84 30.83
C THR A 28 15.71 12.68 29.94
N ALA A 29 15.28 13.01 28.72
CA ALA A 29 15.24 12.04 27.62
C ALA A 29 15.70 12.75 26.35
N ARG A 30 17.02 12.89 26.17
CA ARG A 30 17.60 13.25 24.88
C ARG A 30 17.41 12.07 23.94
N ALA A 31 16.32 12.07 23.20
CA ALA A 31 16.18 11.28 21.99
C ALA A 31 17.34 11.61 21.03
N GLY A 32 17.91 10.59 20.39
CA GLY A 32 18.95 10.73 19.38
C GLY A 32 18.55 11.67 18.23
N PRO A 33 19.49 12.09 17.37
CA PRO A 33 19.27 13.15 16.40
C PRO A 33 18.36 12.68 15.26
N GLY A 34 17.05 12.73 15.47
CA GLY A 34 16.06 12.61 14.42
C GLY A 34 16.07 13.86 13.54
N CYS A 35 16.06 13.70 12.22
CA CYS A 35 16.02 14.81 11.27
C CYS A 35 14.75 15.66 11.52
N ARG A 36 14.90 16.85 12.12
CA ARG A 36 13.77 17.79 12.31
C ARG A 36 13.41 18.45 10.98
N ALA A 37 12.25 18.12 10.42
CA ALA A 37 11.73 18.78 9.22
C ALA A 37 11.08 20.12 9.58
N GLY A 38 11.55 21.21 8.96
CA GLY A 38 10.93 22.53 9.01
C GLY A 38 9.63 22.54 8.20
N THR A 39 8.54 23.02 8.79
CA THR A 39 7.23 23.14 8.15
C THR A 39 7.18 24.37 7.24
N ARG A 40 7.11 24.19 5.92
CA ARG A 40 6.53 25.19 5.01
C ARG A 40 5.33 24.59 4.28
N GLY A 41 4.19 25.23 4.45
CA GLY A 41 2.87 24.76 4.02
C GLY A 41 2.59 25.00 2.53
N GLY A 42 1.95 24.00 1.93
CA GLY A 42 1.21 24.13 0.68
C GLY A 42 0.04 23.15 0.74
N ARG A 43 -1.19 23.65 0.64
CA ARG A 43 -2.43 22.86 0.59
C ARG A 43 -2.61 22.28 -0.82
N PRO A 44 -2.94 20.98 -0.98
CA PRO A 44 -3.63 20.50 -2.16
C PRO A 44 -5.13 20.29 -1.84
N GLY A 45 -5.96 20.76 -2.77
CA GLY A 45 -7.42 20.71 -2.72
C GLY A 45 -7.99 19.29 -2.82
N LYS A 46 -9.22 19.16 -2.34
CA LYS A 46 -10.04 17.94 -2.32
C LYS A 46 -10.71 17.72 -3.67
N GLY A 47 -10.81 16.46 -4.09
CA GLY A 47 -11.72 16.01 -5.17
C GLY A 47 -11.01 15.14 -6.20
N GLY A 48 -11.30 13.84 -6.23
CA GLY A 48 -10.67 12.96 -7.21
C GLY A 48 -11.00 11.47 -7.09
N TRP A 49 -12.26 11.10 -6.90
CA TRP A 49 -12.69 9.69 -7.01
C TRP A 49 -13.62 9.43 -8.20
N ALA A 50 -14.31 10.46 -8.72
CA ALA A 50 -15.17 10.36 -9.91
C ALA A 50 -14.43 10.52 -11.25
N ALA A 51 -13.14 10.87 -11.24
CA ALA A 51 -12.43 11.31 -12.45
C ALA A 51 -11.88 10.18 -13.32
N THR A 52 -11.70 8.96 -12.81
CA THR A 52 -10.85 7.97 -13.50
C THR A 52 -11.51 7.30 -14.71
N GLY A 53 -12.83 7.04 -14.64
CA GLY A 53 -13.60 6.48 -15.76
C GLY A 53 -13.84 7.52 -16.86
N ALA A 54 -14.30 8.71 -16.46
CA ALA A 54 -14.54 9.83 -17.37
C ALA A 54 -13.24 10.34 -18.03
N ALA A 55 -12.12 10.40 -17.31
CA ALA A 55 -10.84 10.85 -17.88
C ALA A 55 -10.30 9.92 -18.97
N LYS A 56 -10.53 8.60 -18.86
CA LYS A 56 -10.11 7.65 -19.89
C LYS A 56 -10.93 7.82 -21.17
N LEU A 57 -12.24 7.99 -21.04
CA LEU A 57 -13.13 8.26 -22.18
C LEU A 57 -12.83 9.64 -22.81
N TRP A 58 -12.58 10.66 -22.00
CA TRP A 58 -12.22 12.02 -22.42
C TRP A 58 -10.86 12.11 -23.12
N SER A 59 -9.94 11.18 -22.87
CA SER A 59 -8.65 11.11 -23.56
C SER A 59 -8.73 10.58 -25.01
N VAL A 60 -9.84 9.91 -25.36
CA VAL A 60 -10.05 9.30 -26.68
C VAL A 60 -10.85 10.22 -27.60
N ILE A 61 -11.77 11.03 -27.06
CA ILE A 61 -12.64 11.94 -27.81
C ILE A 61 -11.84 12.95 -28.68
N PRO A 62 -10.77 13.63 -28.20
CA PRO A 62 -10.00 14.56 -29.04
C PRO A 62 -9.39 13.90 -30.28
N LYS A 63 -8.97 12.63 -30.16
CA LYS A 63 -8.38 11.86 -31.27
C LYS A 63 -9.40 11.51 -32.37
N LEU A 64 -10.70 11.56 -32.05
CA LEU A 64 -11.79 11.45 -33.02
C LEU A 64 -12.05 12.75 -33.80
N PHE A 65 -11.36 13.86 -33.51
CA PHE A 65 -11.55 15.15 -34.20
C PHE A 65 -10.24 15.78 -34.71
N GLU A 66 -9.11 15.06 -34.69
CA GLU A 66 -7.85 15.55 -35.26
C GLU A 66 -7.96 15.73 -36.79
N TRP A 67 -7.52 16.90 -37.28
CA TRP A 67 -7.47 17.30 -38.69
C TRP A 67 -6.06 17.12 -39.26
N PRO A 68 -5.86 16.78 -40.56
CA PRO A 68 -6.86 16.41 -41.55
C PRO A 68 -7.51 15.05 -41.25
N PRO A 69 -8.80 14.87 -41.61
CA PRO A 69 -9.64 13.79 -41.08
C PRO A 69 -9.25 12.42 -41.62
N LEU A 70 -8.66 12.38 -42.83
CA LEU A 70 -8.27 11.16 -43.53
C LEU A 70 -6.86 11.35 -44.06
N ARG A 71 -5.87 10.88 -43.29
CA ARG A 71 -4.46 10.86 -43.71
C ARG A 71 -4.14 9.66 -44.61
N SER A 72 -4.94 8.59 -44.54
CA SER A 72 -4.85 7.39 -45.38
C SER A 72 -6.08 6.49 -45.19
N ALA A 73 -6.29 5.51 -46.09
CA ALA A 73 -7.34 4.50 -45.94
C ALA A 73 -7.19 3.66 -44.65
N ALA A 74 -5.95 3.36 -44.24
CA ALA A 74 -5.68 2.67 -42.98
C ALA A 74 -6.06 3.52 -41.76
N HIS A 75 -5.84 4.84 -41.82
CA HIS A 75 -6.24 5.76 -40.76
C HIS A 75 -7.77 5.90 -40.66
N ALA A 76 -8.46 5.89 -41.81
CA ALA A 76 -9.93 5.88 -41.89
C ALA A 76 -10.52 4.65 -41.19
N LEU A 77 -9.99 3.47 -41.52
CA LEU A 77 -10.39 2.19 -40.93
C LEU A 77 -10.11 2.14 -39.42
N GLU A 78 -8.97 2.68 -38.98
CA GLU A 78 -8.62 2.76 -37.56
C GLU A 78 -9.63 3.62 -36.79
N ARG A 79 -10.02 4.79 -37.33
CA ARG A 79 -11.04 5.66 -36.71
C ARG A 79 -12.43 5.07 -36.72
N LEU A 80 -12.83 4.44 -37.83
CA LEU A 80 -14.12 3.74 -37.92
C LEU A 80 -14.19 2.58 -36.91
N SER A 81 -13.12 1.80 -36.76
CA SER A 81 -13.05 0.73 -35.75
C SER A 81 -13.19 1.26 -34.33
N LEU A 82 -12.55 2.39 -34.00
CA LEU A 82 -12.67 3.03 -32.69
C LEU A 82 -14.08 3.57 -32.43
N LEU A 83 -14.69 4.20 -33.43
CA LEU A 83 -16.05 4.72 -33.34
C LEU A 83 -17.05 3.59 -33.09
N LEU A 84 -16.93 2.47 -33.84
CA LEU A 84 -17.79 1.30 -33.67
C LEU A 84 -17.53 0.58 -32.35
N LEU A 85 -16.30 0.55 -31.86
CA LEU A 85 -15.95 -0.07 -30.57
C LEU A 85 -16.57 0.71 -29.39
N VAL A 86 -16.39 2.03 -29.37
CA VAL A 86 -16.95 2.91 -28.32
C VAL A 86 -18.47 2.97 -28.43
N GLY A 87 -18.99 3.14 -29.65
CA GLY A 87 -20.43 3.19 -29.92
C GLY A 87 -21.12 1.87 -29.58
N GLY A 88 -20.55 0.73 -29.98
CA GLY A 88 -21.08 -0.60 -29.69
C GLY A 88 -21.09 -0.92 -28.20
N ALA A 89 -19.99 -0.61 -27.48
CA ALA A 89 -19.93 -0.79 -26.02
C ALA A 89 -20.91 0.14 -25.29
N GLY A 90 -20.99 1.41 -25.69
CA GLY A 90 -21.93 2.37 -25.11
C GLY A 90 -23.38 1.97 -25.35
N PHE A 91 -23.69 1.49 -26.56
CA PHE A 91 -25.01 1.00 -26.94
C PHE A 91 -25.43 -0.20 -26.09
N THR A 92 -24.63 -1.27 -26.02
CA THR A 92 -24.96 -2.46 -25.22
C THR A 92 -25.01 -2.18 -23.73
N PHE A 93 -24.17 -1.28 -23.23
CA PHE A 93 -24.20 -0.87 -21.83
C PHE A 93 -25.48 -0.08 -21.48
N ALA A 94 -25.83 0.93 -22.27
CA ALA A 94 -26.99 1.77 -22.01
C ALA A 94 -28.30 0.99 -22.16
N THR A 95 -28.43 0.21 -23.23
CA THR A 95 -29.61 -0.62 -23.46
C THR A 95 -29.71 -1.76 -22.44
N GLY A 96 -28.58 -2.31 -21.98
CA GLY A 96 -28.48 -3.26 -20.86
C GLY A 96 -29.03 -2.72 -19.54
N ILE A 97 -28.59 -1.52 -19.14
CA ILE A 97 -29.06 -0.86 -17.92
C ILE A 97 -30.57 -0.60 -17.99
N LEU A 98 -31.05 -0.03 -19.10
CA LEU A 98 -32.46 0.30 -19.27
C LEU A 98 -33.35 -0.94 -19.23
N ASN A 99 -32.89 -2.08 -19.76
CA ASN A 99 -33.62 -3.33 -19.68
C ASN A 99 -33.68 -3.91 -18.25
N ILE A 100 -32.61 -3.78 -17.46
CA ILE A 100 -32.62 -4.17 -16.03
C ILE A 100 -33.62 -3.31 -15.25
N GLN A 101 -33.71 -2.03 -15.59
CA GLN A 101 -34.65 -1.08 -14.97
C GLN A 101 -36.09 -1.21 -15.50
N LEU A 102 -36.36 -2.14 -16.41
CA LEU A 102 -37.65 -2.34 -17.10
C LEU A 102 -38.13 -1.14 -17.94
N ASP A 103 -37.25 -0.16 -18.20
CA ASP A 103 -37.51 1.05 -18.98
C ASP A 103 -36.85 0.97 -20.38
N TYR A 104 -37.08 -0.15 -21.09
CA TYR A 104 -36.52 -0.34 -22.43
C TYR A 104 -37.31 0.47 -23.48
N VAL A 105 -36.74 1.62 -23.87
CA VAL A 105 -37.37 2.60 -24.77
C VAL A 105 -36.96 2.49 -26.24
N PHE A 106 -36.08 1.54 -26.59
CA PHE A 106 -35.55 1.41 -27.95
C PHE A 106 -36.48 0.59 -28.85
N PRO A 107 -36.59 0.91 -30.15
CA PRO A 107 -37.40 0.13 -31.08
C PRO A 107 -36.76 -1.25 -31.33
N GLY A 108 -37.54 -2.32 -31.17
CA GLY A 108 -37.15 -3.70 -31.45
C GLY A 108 -36.79 -4.54 -30.22
N SER A 109 -36.58 -5.85 -30.40
CA SER A 109 -36.26 -6.76 -29.28
C SER A 109 -34.88 -6.46 -28.68
N PHE A 110 -34.82 -6.30 -27.35
CA PHE A 110 -33.59 -6.18 -26.59
C PHE A 110 -32.55 -7.22 -27.00
N TYR A 111 -32.96 -8.49 -27.06
CA TYR A 111 -32.08 -9.62 -27.37
C TYR A 111 -31.50 -9.50 -28.78
N THR A 112 -32.30 -9.10 -29.76
CA THR A 112 -31.88 -8.94 -31.15
C THR A 112 -30.88 -7.79 -31.27
N LEU A 113 -31.19 -6.61 -30.72
CA LEU A 113 -30.30 -5.46 -30.79
C LEU A 113 -28.99 -5.70 -30.03
N HIS A 114 -29.03 -6.37 -28.87
CA HIS A 114 -27.82 -6.72 -28.13
C HIS A 114 -26.95 -7.74 -28.85
N PHE A 115 -27.56 -8.76 -29.46
CA PHE A 115 -26.82 -9.77 -30.20
C PHE A 115 -26.02 -9.12 -31.35
N TYR A 116 -26.67 -8.29 -32.17
CA TYR A 116 -25.99 -7.59 -33.26
C TYR A 116 -25.01 -6.52 -32.76
N GLY A 117 -25.36 -5.80 -31.69
CA GLY A 117 -24.46 -4.83 -31.05
C GLY A 117 -23.18 -5.48 -30.53
N ALA A 118 -23.27 -6.67 -29.94
CA ALA A 118 -22.13 -7.47 -29.51
C ALA A 118 -21.26 -7.91 -30.69
N TRP A 119 -21.85 -8.36 -31.79
CA TRP A 119 -21.10 -8.73 -33.00
C TRP A 119 -20.38 -7.53 -33.65
N VAL A 120 -21.02 -6.37 -33.70
CA VAL A 120 -20.38 -5.12 -34.17
C VAL A 120 -19.21 -4.76 -33.27
N PHE A 121 -19.37 -4.85 -31.94
CA PHE A 121 -18.30 -4.60 -30.98
C PHE A 121 -17.13 -5.57 -31.16
N VAL A 122 -17.40 -6.89 -31.28
CA VAL A 122 -16.37 -7.91 -31.47
C VAL A 122 -15.61 -7.70 -32.78
N ALA A 123 -16.32 -7.43 -33.88
CA ALA A 123 -15.69 -7.16 -35.17
C ALA A 123 -14.81 -5.90 -35.11
N ALA A 124 -15.32 -4.82 -34.51
CA ALA A 124 -14.58 -3.58 -34.31
C ALA A 124 -13.33 -3.80 -33.43
N PHE A 125 -13.44 -4.63 -32.38
CA PHE A 125 -12.34 -5.00 -31.50
C PHE A 125 -11.25 -5.77 -32.25
N ILE A 126 -11.62 -6.78 -33.03
CA ILE A 126 -10.68 -7.57 -33.85
C ILE A 126 -9.92 -6.66 -34.81
N VAL A 127 -10.63 -5.79 -35.54
CA VAL A 127 -10.02 -4.81 -36.45
C VAL A 127 -9.09 -3.87 -35.68
N HIS A 128 -9.54 -3.32 -34.56
CA HIS A 128 -8.74 -2.42 -33.74
C HIS A 128 -7.43 -3.07 -33.27
N VAL A 129 -7.52 -4.30 -32.76
CA VAL A 129 -6.38 -5.08 -32.29
C VAL A 129 -5.44 -5.39 -33.45
N ALA A 130 -5.95 -5.82 -34.61
CA ALA A 130 -5.15 -6.14 -35.79
C ALA A 130 -4.33 -4.93 -36.29
N PHE A 131 -4.87 -3.71 -36.23
CA PHE A 131 -4.14 -2.49 -36.59
C PHE A 131 -3.16 -2.01 -35.51
N ARG A 132 -3.39 -2.34 -34.23
CA ARG A 132 -2.53 -1.96 -33.11
C ARG A 132 -1.38 -2.93 -32.88
N LEU A 133 -1.59 -4.23 -33.07
CA LEU A 133 -0.62 -5.29 -32.78
C LEU A 133 0.74 -5.08 -33.49
N PRO A 134 0.79 -4.75 -34.80
CA PRO A 134 2.06 -4.57 -35.49
C PRO A 134 2.85 -3.37 -35.01
N ARG A 135 2.17 -2.32 -34.50
CA ARG A 135 2.83 -1.16 -33.88
C ARG A 135 3.36 -1.56 -32.51
N ALA A 136 2.51 -2.17 -31.66
CA ALA A 136 2.90 -2.65 -30.34
C ALA A 136 4.07 -3.63 -30.39
N ALA A 137 4.04 -4.60 -31.31
CA ALA A 137 5.11 -5.56 -31.53
C ALA A 137 6.40 -4.88 -32.00
N ARG A 138 6.32 -3.84 -32.85
CA ARG A 138 7.49 -3.03 -33.25
C ARG A 138 8.05 -2.24 -32.07
N THR A 139 7.23 -1.67 -31.19
CA THR A 139 7.72 -0.95 -30.00
C THR A 139 8.42 -1.89 -29.02
N VAL A 140 7.84 -3.06 -28.79
CA VAL A 140 8.42 -4.12 -27.94
C VAL A 140 9.74 -4.63 -28.54
N ARG A 141 9.78 -4.91 -29.85
CA ARG A 141 11.01 -5.34 -30.54
C ARG A 141 12.08 -4.26 -30.63
N ALA A 142 11.69 -2.99 -30.71
CA ALA A 142 12.60 -1.85 -30.75
C ALA A 142 13.15 -1.48 -29.36
N GLY A 143 12.80 -2.21 -28.30
CA GLY A 143 13.27 -1.92 -26.94
C GLY A 143 12.84 -0.55 -26.40
N ARG A 144 11.90 0.14 -27.08
CA ARG A 144 11.29 1.37 -26.55
C ARG A 144 10.24 0.97 -25.53
N GLY A 145 10.75 0.58 -24.36
CA GLY A 145 10.01 0.02 -23.25
C GLY A 145 9.02 1.01 -22.64
N TRP A 146 8.06 0.41 -21.94
CA TRP A 146 7.29 1.01 -20.87
C TRP A 146 8.08 2.10 -20.15
N GLN A 147 7.57 3.33 -20.15
CA GLN A 147 8.09 4.38 -19.29
C GLN A 147 7.58 4.08 -17.88
N PRO A 148 8.47 3.94 -16.89
CA PRO A 148 8.04 3.83 -15.52
C PRO A 148 7.17 5.02 -15.14
N ALA A 149 6.19 4.79 -14.26
CA ALA A 149 5.47 5.92 -13.68
C ALA A 149 6.51 6.89 -13.09
N PRO A 150 6.38 8.22 -13.27
CA PRO A 150 7.41 9.18 -12.89
C PRO A 150 7.88 9.07 -11.43
N ASP A 151 7.05 8.44 -10.62
CA ASP A 151 7.16 8.32 -9.18
C ASP A 151 7.56 6.91 -8.72
N SER A 152 7.88 6.00 -9.65
CA SER A 152 8.33 4.65 -9.34
C SER A 152 9.87 4.55 -9.23
N PRO A 153 10.41 3.58 -8.47
CA PRO A 153 11.86 3.39 -8.33
C PRO A 153 12.58 3.14 -9.65
N GLU A 154 11.91 2.49 -10.61
CA GLU A 154 12.43 2.25 -11.96
C GLU A 154 12.60 3.56 -12.72
N ALA A 155 11.78 4.59 -12.42
CA ALA A 155 11.98 5.92 -12.96
C ALA A 155 13.31 6.53 -12.50
N ALA A 156 13.82 6.16 -11.32
CA ALA A 156 15.13 6.55 -10.80
C ALA A 156 16.27 5.60 -11.21
N GLY A 157 16.01 4.65 -12.14
CA GLY A 157 16.99 3.66 -12.59
C GLY A 157 17.14 2.45 -11.66
N LEU A 158 16.25 2.26 -10.68
CA LEU A 158 16.30 1.12 -9.76
C LEU A 158 15.51 -0.08 -10.31
N PRO A 159 16.00 -1.32 -10.14
CA PRO A 159 15.27 -2.52 -10.58
C PRO A 159 14.03 -2.79 -9.72
N TYR A 160 13.00 -3.40 -10.32
CA TYR A 160 11.85 -3.96 -9.60
C TYR A 160 12.23 -5.30 -8.94
N PRO A 161 11.76 -5.63 -7.72
CA PRO A 161 10.90 -4.84 -6.83
C PRO A 161 11.63 -3.68 -6.14
N GLY A 162 10.93 -2.55 -6.04
CA GLY A 162 11.49 -1.27 -5.58
C GLY A 162 11.99 -1.23 -4.13
N GLY A 163 11.40 -2.01 -3.22
CA GLY A 163 11.77 -1.99 -1.79
C GLY A 163 13.22 -2.42 -1.54
N PRO A 164 13.63 -3.65 -1.94
CA PRO A 164 15.02 -4.08 -1.85
C PRO A 164 16.00 -3.20 -2.64
N ALA A 165 15.57 -2.61 -3.76
CA ALA A 165 16.41 -1.73 -4.55
C ALA A 165 16.70 -0.40 -3.83
N ILE A 166 15.68 0.23 -3.23
CA ILE A 166 15.86 1.43 -2.39
C ILE A 166 16.72 1.10 -1.17
N ASP A 167 16.50 -0.04 -0.51
CA ASP A 167 17.30 -0.44 0.66
C ASP A 167 18.79 -0.63 0.31
N ARG A 168 19.10 -1.17 -0.89
CA ARG A 168 20.49 -1.24 -1.38
C ARG A 168 21.04 0.13 -1.75
N ALA A 169 20.25 0.96 -2.44
CA ALA A 169 20.68 2.29 -2.87
C ALA A 169 20.95 3.22 -1.69
N ALA A 170 20.18 3.11 -0.61
CA ALA A 170 20.34 3.90 0.61
C ALA A 170 21.62 3.61 1.41
N ARG A 171 22.34 2.52 1.09
CA ARG A 171 23.56 2.15 1.83
C ARG A 171 24.62 3.23 1.71
N GLY A 172 25.08 3.73 2.87
CA GLY A 172 26.09 4.79 2.94
C GLY A 172 25.55 6.19 2.65
N GLY A 173 24.25 6.35 2.39
CA GLY A 173 23.61 7.65 2.22
C GLY A 173 23.24 8.32 3.55
N ASN A 174 23.11 9.64 3.52
CA ASN A 174 22.64 10.45 4.64
C ASN A 174 21.10 10.54 4.64
N GLY A 175 20.45 9.91 5.63
CA GLY A 175 18.99 9.92 5.81
C GLY A 175 18.37 11.28 6.13
N CYS A 176 19.18 12.30 6.40
CA CYS A 176 18.74 13.68 6.60
C CYS A 176 19.05 14.61 5.42
N ALA A 177 19.62 14.11 4.32
CA ALA A 177 20.01 14.95 3.18
C ALA A 177 18.81 15.60 2.48
N VAL A 178 17.66 14.93 2.44
CA VAL A 178 16.44 15.42 1.80
C VAL A 178 15.28 15.47 2.78
N ALA A 179 14.67 16.64 2.94
CA ALA A 179 13.54 16.85 3.84
C ALA A 179 12.20 16.38 3.21
N PHE A 180 12.03 15.07 3.04
CA PHE A 180 10.76 14.52 2.53
C PHE A 180 9.59 14.71 3.50
N PRO A 181 8.34 14.82 3.02
CA PRO A 181 7.18 14.95 3.91
C PRO A 181 6.99 13.69 4.76
N ARG A 182 6.49 13.84 5.99
CA ARG A 182 6.05 12.75 6.87
C ARG A 182 4.53 12.70 6.83
N PRO A 183 3.89 11.89 5.96
CA PRO A 183 2.47 12.01 5.69
C PRO A 183 1.60 11.63 6.89
N LEU A 184 0.45 12.29 7.02
CA LEU A 184 -0.55 12.02 8.06
C LEU A 184 0.02 12.06 9.50
N THR A 185 0.89 13.03 9.77
CA THR A 185 1.50 13.25 11.10
C THR A 185 1.17 14.61 11.72
N ARG A 186 0.24 15.37 11.14
CA ARG A 186 -0.16 16.70 11.63
C ARG A 186 -1.26 16.59 12.68
N PRO A 187 -1.41 17.60 13.56
CA PRO A 187 -2.56 17.69 14.45
C PRO A 187 -3.88 17.64 13.66
N GLY A 188 -4.81 16.77 14.07
CA GLY A 188 -6.09 16.55 13.41
C GLY A 188 -6.09 15.48 12.31
N ASP A 189 -4.94 14.95 11.91
CA ASP A 189 -4.89 13.75 11.06
C ASP A 189 -5.33 12.52 11.85
N ALA A 190 -5.94 11.54 11.18
CA ALA A 190 -6.29 10.27 11.82
C ALA A 190 -5.01 9.57 12.36
N PRO A 191 -4.96 9.23 13.66
CA PRO A 191 -3.71 8.91 14.37
C PRO A 191 -2.98 7.71 13.75
N TYR A 192 -3.74 6.69 13.34
CA TYR A 192 -3.22 5.41 12.84
C TYR A 192 -3.38 5.22 11.33
N ALA A 193 -3.87 6.24 10.61
CA ALA A 193 -4.00 6.16 9.16
C ALA A 193 -2.64 6.38 8.47
N PHE A 194 -2.39 5.66 7.38
CA PHE A 194 -1.18 5.80 6.56
C PHE A 194 -1.52 6.30 5.16
N SER A 195 -0.63 7.09 4.57
CA SER A 195 -0.72 7.48 3.15
C SER A 195 0.67 7.82 2.64
N PHE A 196 1.16 7.10 1.64
CA PHE A 196 2.51 7.35 1.08
C PHE A 196 2.47 7.97 -0.32
N SER A 197 1.29 8.28 -0.86
CA SER A 197 1.16 8.86 -2.20
C SER A 197 1.84 10.23 -2.30
N GLY A 198 1.63 11.10 -1.32
CA GLY A 198 2.30 12.41 -1.26
C GLY A 198 3.82 12.32 -1.12
N LEU A 199 4.31 11.30 -0.40
CA LEU A 199 5.73 11.03 -0.27
C LEU A 199 6.34 10.56 -1.59
N LYS A 200 5.64 9.65 -2.30
CA LYS A 200 6.01 9.15 -3.63
C LYS A 200 6.10 10.31 -4.64
N THR A 201 5.10 11.21 -4.65
CA THR A 201 5.14 12.42 -5.49
C THR A 201 6.28 13.37 -5.12
N ALA A 202 6.58 13.55 -3.83
CA ALA A 202 7.68 14.40 -3.40
C ALA A 202 9.04 13.85 -3.84
N ALA A 203 9.26 12.54 -3.73
CA ALA A 203 10.46 11.87 -4.22
C ALA A 203 10.62 12.01 -5.74
N ALA A 204 9.53 11.79 -6.49
CA ALA A 204 9.50 11.97 -7.94
C ALA A 204 9.90 13.39 -8.35
N ARG A 205 9.31 14.39 -7.70
CA ARG A 205 9.60 15.81 -7.96
C ARG A 205 11.04 16.18 -7.63
N TRP A 206 11.57 15.65 -6.53
CA TRP A 206 12.95 15.88 -6.15
C TRP A 206 13.93 15.31 -7.19
N ALA A 207 13.69 14.10 -7.68
CA ALA A 207 14.50 13.49 -8.74
C ALA A 207 14.37 14.26 -10.07
N GLU A 208 13.16 14.68 -10.42
CA GLU A 208 12.91 15.46 -11.65
C GLU A 208 13.59 16.84 -11.62
N GLN A 209 13.62 17.51 -10.48
CA GLN A 209 14.31 18.80 -10.33
C GLN A 209 15.81 18.70 -10.62
N HIS A 210 16.48 17.61 -10.24
CA HIS A 210 17.90 17.39 -10.57
C HIS A 210 18.07 17.17 -12.08
N ARG A 211 17.19 16.39 -12.71
CA ARG A 211 17.23 16.17 -14.16
C ARG A 211 17.06 17.44 -14.97
N ILE A 212 16.08 18.27 -14.60
CA ILE A 212 15.81 19.54 -15.28
C ILE A 212 17.03 20.48 -15.18
N ARG A 213 17.79 20.41 -14.08
CA ARG A 213 19.03 21.18 -13.88
C ARG A 213 20.25 20.55 -14.54
N GLY A 214 20.14 19.34 -15.09
CA GLY A 214 21.29 18.58 -15.61
C GLY A 214 22.25 18.11 -14.51
N GLU A 215 21.80 18.05 -13.26
CA GLU A 215 22.59 17.62 -12.10
C GLU A 215 22.50 16.10 -11.94
N GLU A 216 23.59 15.48 -11.49
CA GLU A 216 23.56 14.08 -11.07
C GLU A 216 22.68 13.94 -9.82
N ILE A 217 21.81 12.93 -9.81
CA ILE A 217 20.95 12.66 -8.65
C ILE A 217 21.80 12.01 -7.56
N PRO A 218 21.89 12.58 -6.35
CA PRO A 218 22.58 11.93 -5.24
C PRO A 218 21.72 10.78 -4.70
N LEU A 219 21.75 9.66 -5.43
CA LEU A 219 20.80 8.55 -5.28
C LEU A 219 20.84 7.94 -3.88
N ALA A 220 22.02 7.81 -3.29
CA ALA A 220 22.18 7.23 -1.95
C ALA A 220 21.49 8.09 -0.88
N ASP A 221 21.71 9.40 -0.92
CA ASP A 221 21.10 10.37 0.00
C ASP A 221 19.59 10.48 -0.20
N GLY A 222 19.13 10.50 -1.44
CA GLY A 222 17.71 10.49 -1.77
C GLY A 222 17.01 9.21 -1.30
N ALA A 223 17.61 8.05 -1.56
CA ALA A 223 17.08 6.76 -1.13
C ALA A 223 17.06 6.63 0.40
N ALA A 224 18.16 7.01 1.08
CA ALA A 224 18.25 7.00 2.53
C ALA A 224 17.23 7.95 3.18
N SER A 225 17.06 9.16 2.64
CA SER A 225 16.09 10.13 3.15
C SER A 225 14.64 9.69 2.95
N LEU A 226 14.34 9.05 1.81
CA LEU A 226 13.03 8.47 1.53
C LEU A 226 12.73 7.30 2.48
N GLN A 227 13.69 6.41 2.65
CA GLN A 227 13.62 5.28 3.57
C GLN A 227 13.41 5.75 5.02
N GLU A 228 14.14 6.79 5.44
CA GLU A 228 13.98 7.40 6.76
C GLU A 228 12.57 7.96 6.97
N ALA A 229 12.02 8.66 5.97
CA ALA A 229 10.66 9.20 6.05
C ALA A 229 9.59 8.11 6.21
N VAL A 230 9.74 6.99 5.49
CA VAL A 230 8.84 5.83 5.63
C VAL A 230 8.99 5.19 7.00
N ALA A 231 10.22 4.85 7.41
CA ALA A 231 10.50 4.18 8.67
C ALA A 231 10.04 5.02 9.88
N ASP A 232 10.27 6.33 9.85
CA ASP A 232 9.84 7.25 10.91
C ASP A 232 8.32 7.26 11.09
N VAL A 233 7.55 7.36 10.00
CA VAL A 233 6.08 7.38 10.06
C VAL A 233 5.52 6.07 10.59
N LEU A 234 6.06 4.93 10.12
CA LEU A 234 5.67 3.60 10.59
C LEU A 234 5.92 3.46 12.10
N MET A 235 7.15 3.72 12.55
CA MET A 235 7.52 3.51 13.94
C MET A 235 6.85 4.49 14.89
N ARG A 236 6.69 5.75 14.48
CA ARG A 236 6.00 6.77 15.30
C ARG A 236 4.56 6.35 15.58
N LYS A 237 3.82 5.92 14.55
CA LYS A 237 2.41 5.51 14.69
C LYS A 237 2.28 4.18 15.44
N ALA A 238 3.16 3.21 15.17
CA ALA A 238 3.17 1.93 15.86
C ALA A 238 3.42 2.08 17.38
N LEU A 239 4.39 2.90 17.77
CA LEU A 239 4.69 3.13 19.18
C LEU A 239 3.66 4.03 19.88
N ALA A 240 3.05 4.97 19.15
CA ALA A 240 1.90 5.72 19.66
C ALA A 240 0.74 4.77 19.98
N ALA A 241 0.43 3.81 19.10
CA ALA A 241 -0.57 2.78 19.35
C ALA A 241 -0.17 1.91 20.55
N CYS A 242 1.09 1.49 20.64
CA CYS A 242 1.55 0.68 21.77
C CYS A 242 1.32 1.40 23.11
N LYS A 243 1.62 2.69 23.16
CA LYS A 243 1.39 3.52 24.34
C LYS A 243 -0.09 3.70 24.65
N GLU A 244 -0.91 4.06 23.66
CA GLU A 244 -2.35 4.32 23.85
C GLU A 244 -3.10 3.08 24.35
N TYR A 245 -2.79 1.91 23.77
CA TYR A 245 -3.48 0.65 24.06
C TYR A 245 -2.77 -0.20 25.13
N GLY A 246 -1.70 0.30 25.76
CA GLY A 246 -0.94 -0.44 26.77
C GLY A 246 -0.28 -1.73 26.25
N VAL A 247 0.02 -1.79 24.95
CA VAL A 247 0.65 -2.96 24.31
C VAL A 247 2.15 -2.94 24.60
N ARG A 248 2.64 -4.05 25.15
CA ARG A 248 4.06 -4.21 25.56
C ARG A 248 4.92 -4.89 24.50
N THR A 249 4.32 -5.49 23.47
CA THR A 249 5.03 -6.24 22.45
C THR A 249 4.58 -5.78 21.07
N LEU A 250 5.53 -5.33 20.24
CA LEU A 250 5.30 -4.98 18.84
C LEU A 250 5.84 -6.10 17.94
N VAL A 251 4.97 -6.65 17.10
CA VAL A 251 5.36 -7.62 16.07
C VAL A 251 5.42 -6.93 14.71
N VAL A 252 6.54 -7.04 14.00
CA VAL A 252 6.71 -6.46 12.65
C VAL A 252 6.83 -7.59 11.63
N VAL A 253 5.88 -7.65 10.70
CA VAL A 253 5.79 -8.67 9.62
C VAL A 253 5.68 -8.02 8.24
N GLY A 254 5.61 -8.82 7.18
CA GLY A 254 5.45 -8.33 5.81
C GLY A 254 6.78 -7.98 5.13
N GLY A 255 6.71 -7.64 3.84
CA GLY A 255 7.90 -7.26 3.06
C GLY A 255 8.60 -5.99 3.58
N VAL A 256 7.90 -5.15 4.34
CA VAL A 256 8.49 -3.97 5.00
C VAL A 256 9.43 -4.38 6.15
N ALA A 257 9.17 -5.52 6.81
CA ALA A 257 10.07 -6.07 7.82
C ALA A 257 11.42 -6.51 7.23
N ALA A 258 11.51 -6.73 5.91
CA ALA A 258 12.78 -7.02 5.25
C ALA A 258 13.67 -5.79 5.05
N ASN A 259 13.14 -4.58 5.22
CA ASN A 259 13.89 -3.36 5.04
C ASN A 259 14.85 -3.11 6.21
N SER A 260 16.14 -2.95 5.92
CA SER A 260 17.17 -2.88 6.96
C SER A 260 17.00 -1.68 7.90
N ARG A 261 16.63 -0.52 7.37
CA ARG A 261 16.43 0.70 8.17
C ARG A 261 15.18 0.63 9.03
N VAL A 262 14.08 0.07 8.52
CA VAL A 262 12.86 -0.15 9.34
C VAL A 262 13.19 -1.04 10.54
N ARG A 263 13.92 -2.14 10.33
CA ARG A 263 14.34 -3.03 11.44
C ARG A 263 15.22 -2.31 12.45
N ALA A 264 16.23 -1.58 11.99
CA ALA A 264 17.13 -0.84 12.88
C ALA A 264 16.39 0.23 13.70
N LEU A 265 15.49 0.98 13.07
CA LEU A 265 14.71 2.01 13.75
C LEU A 265 13.66 1.41 14.68
N ALA A 266 13.11 0.25 14.33
CA ALA A 266 12.22 -0.50 15.21
C ALA A 266 12.94 -0.92 16.48
N ASP A 267 14.13 -1.52 16.35
CA ASP A 267 14.95 -1.98 17.48
C ASP A 267 15.28 -0.83 18.43
N GLU A 268 15.83 0.27 17.88
CA GLU A 268 16.18 1.48 18.62
C GLU A 268 14.98 2.05 19.41
N ARG A 269 13.86 2.27 18.72
CA ARG A 269 12.72 2.98 19.32
C ARG A 269 11.87 2.09 20.23
N CYS A 270 11.77 0.80 19.95
CA CYS A 270 11.14 -0.15 20.85
C CYS A 270 11.92 -0.28 22.16
N ALA A 271 13.25 -0.40 22.09
CA ALA A 271 14.11 -0.42 23.27
C ALA A 271 13.95 0.87 24.11
N ALA A 272 13.96 2.04 23.46
CA ALA A 272 13.76 3.32 24.15
C ALA A 272 12.36 3.47 24.77
N ALA A 273 11.34 2.84 24.19
CA ALA A 273 9.96 2.89 24.67
C ALA A 273 9.61 1.78 25.68
N GLY A 274 10.53 0.86 25.98
CA GLY A 274 10.25 -0.32 26.81
C GLY A 274 9.24 -1.29 26.18
N VAL A 275 9.14 -1.29 24.84
CA VAL A 275 8.29 -2.20 24.07
C VAL A 275 9.15 -3.34 23.54
N GLU A 276 8.74 -4.58 23.76
CA GLU A 276 9.42 -5.76 23.23
C GLU A 276 9.20 -5.85 21.71
N LEU A 277 10.27 -5.86 20.93
CA LEU A 277 10.20 -6.04 19.48
C LEU A 277 10.31 -7.52 19.12
N ARG A 278 9.40 -8.01 18.26
CA ARG A 278 9.44 -9.35 17.66
C ARG A 278 9.39 -9.23 16.14
N VAL A 279 10.42 -9.75 15.47
CA VAL A 279 10.49 -9.82 14.00
C VAL A 279 10.71 -11.28 13.61
N PRO A 280 9.75 -11.93 12.92
CA PRO A 280 9.94 -13.30 12.44
C PRO A 280 11.11 -13.40 11.43
N PRO A 281 11.64 -14.61 11.20
CA PRO A 281 12.52 -14.87 10.06
C PRO A 281 11.89 -14.37 8.76
N LEU A 282 12.70 -13.82 7.84
CA LEU A 282 12.19 -13.21 6.61
C LEU A 282 11.37 -14.17 5.74
N THR A 283 11.72 -15.46 5.76
CA THR A 283 10.98 -16.53 5.07
C THR A 283 9.55 -16.69 5.58
N LEU A 284 9.25 -16.22 6.79
CA LEU A 284 7.94 -16.23 7.41
C LEU A 284 7.21 -14.88 7.36
N CYS A 285 7.83 -13.85 6.80
CA CYS A 285 7.24 -12.50 6.70
C CYS A 285 6.44 -12.30 5.40
N THR A 286 6.65 -13.12 4.38
CA THR A 286 5.92 -13.08 3.11
C THR A 286 4.78 -14.10 3.10
N ASP A 287 3.80 -13.94 2.22
CA ASP A 287 2.65 -14.85 2.15
C ASP A 287 3.10 -16.29 1.85
N HIS A 288 2.75 -17.24 2.74
CA HIS A 288 3.10 -18.65 2.58
C HIS A 288 2.06 -19.59 3.23
N GLY A 289 1.94 -20.82 2.72
CA GLY A 289 0.95 -21.79 3.22
C GLY A 289 1.11 -22.14 4.71
N ALA A 290 2.33 -22.11 5.25
CA ALA A 290 2.55 -22.43 6.66
C ALA A 290 1.88 -21.46 7.65
N MET A 291 1.61 -20.19 7.27
CA MET A 291 0.90 -19.25 8.15
C MET A 291 -0.58 -19.61 8.24
N ILE A 292 -1.16 -20.07 7.13
CA ILE A 292 -2.56 -20.53 7.06
C ILE A 292 -2.71 -21.83 7.84
N ALA A 293 -1.77 -22.77 7.69
CA ALA A 293 -1.76 -24.01 8.46
C ALA A 293 -1.64 -23.75 9.97
N ALA A 294 -0.78 -22.82 10.39
CA ALA A 294 -0.62 -22.45 11.79
C ALA A 294 -1.90 -21.82 12.37
N VAL A 295 -2.56 -20.91 11.63
CA VAL A 295 -3.86 -20.36 12.03
C VAL A 295 -4.92 -21.46 12.14
N GLY A 296 -4.96 -22.41 11.20
CA GLY A 296 -5.85 -23.57 11.25
C GLY A 296 -5.64 -24.43 12.51
N ASP A 297 -4.39 -24.77 12.84
CA ASP A 297 -4.04 -25.50 14.06
C ASP A 297 -4.47 -24.74 15.33
N LEU A 298 -4.22 -23.42 15.39
CA LEU A 298 -4.65 -22.59 16.52
C LEU A 298 -6.18 -22.55 16.66
N LEU A 299 -6.92 -22.47 15.57
CA LEU A 299 -8.39 -22.50 15.58
C LEU A 299 -8.94 -23.85 16.06
N VAL A 300 -8.36 -24.96 15.61
CA VAL A 300 -8.73 -26.31 16.06
C VAL A 300 -8.45 -26.48 17.55
N ARG A 301 -7.28 -26.05 18.03
CA ARG A 301 -6.93 -26.07 19.46
C ARG A 301 -7.81 -25.16 20.31
N ALA A 302 -8.32 -24.08 19.74
CA ALA A 302 -9.30 -23.20 20.39
C ALA A 302 -10.72 -23.81 20.45
N GLY A 303 -10.94 -25.00 19.86
CA GLY A 303 -12.27 -25.61 19.77
C GLY A 303 -13.19 -24.93 18.76
N SER A 304 -12.64 -24.20 17.78
CA SER A 304 -13.46 -23.57 16.73
C SER A 304 -14.09 -24.65 15.84
N ALA A 305 -15.36 -24.46 15.49
CA ALA A 305 -16.03 -25.34 14.54
C ALA A 305 -15.37 -25.26 13.15
N PRO A 306 -15.30 -26.38 12.41
CA PRO A 306 -14.87 -26.36 11.01
C PRO A 306 -15.73 -25.41 10.17
N ALA A 307 -15.13 -24.79 9.16
CA ALA A 307 -15.88 -24.06 8.14
C ALA A 307 -16.82 -25.00 7.37
N GLN A 308 -17.98 -24.49 6.94
CA GLN A 308 -18.92 -25.24 6.12
C GLN A 308 -18.36 -25.47 4.71
N LEU A 309 -18.79 -26.54 4.05
CA LEU A 309 -18.31 -26.92 2.70
C LEU A 309 -18.76 -25.94 1.61
N ASP A 310 -19.77 -25.13 1.87
CA ASP A 310 -20.29 -24.07 1.00
C ASP A 310 -19.64 -22.71 1.26
N MET A 311 -18.59 -22.65 2.09
CA MET A 311 -17.81 -21.44 2.33
C MET A 311 -17.31 -20.85 1.00
N SER A 312 -17.67 -19.60 0.76
CA SER A 312 -17.22 -18.83 -0.40
C SER A 312 -16.09 -17.86 -0.03
N ILE A 313 -15.50 -17.26 -1.05
CA ILE A 313 -14.43 -16.27 -0.90
C ILE A 313 -15.05 -14.91 -0.59
N ASP A 314 -14.62 -14.29 0.51
CA ASP A 314 -14.87 -12.88 0.80
C ASP A 314 -13.58 -12.07 0.56
N PRO A 315 -13.48 -11.32 -0.56
CA PRO A 315 -12.31 -10.49 -0.85
C PRO A 315 -12.18 -9.28 0.09
N SER A 316 -13.22 -8.98 0.87
CA SER A 316 -13.30 -7.87 1.82
C SER A 316 -13.23 -8.31 3.28
N ALA A 317 -12.96 -9.60 3.54
CA ALA A 317 -13.00 -10.21 4.87
C ALA A 317 -12.29 -9.32 5.91
N PRO A 318 -13.04 -8.78 6.90
CA PRO A 318 -12.47 -7.87 7.87
C PRO A 318 -11.65 -8.63 8.91
N LEU A 319 -10.56 -8.01 9.38
CA LEU A 319 -9.88 -8.47 10.59
C LEU A 319 -10.69 -8.03 11.82
N GLU A 320 -11.40 -8.96 12.44
CA GLU A 320 -12.21 -8.68 13.63
C GLU A 320 -11.36 -8.57 14.91
N TYR A 321 -10.38 -9.46 15.07
CA TYR A 321 -9.48 -9.48 16.22
C TYR A 321 -8.17 -10.21 15.89
N ALA A 322 -7.15 -10.02 16.74
CA ALA A 322 -5.89 -10.76 16.70
C ALA A 322 -5.53 -11.21 18.13
N ALA A 323 -5.10 -12.46 18.29
CA ALA A 323 -4.73 -13.03 19.58
C ALA A 323 -3.43 -13.82 19.48
N LEU A 324 -2.62 -13.78 20.53
CA LEU A 324 -1.38 -14.56 20.64
C LEU A 324 -1.62 -16.01 21.11
N HIS A 325 -2.79 -16.27 21.68
CA HIS A 325 -3.18 -17.58 22.17
C HIS A 325 -4.47 -18.04 21.49
N PRO A 326 -4.72 -19.36 21.39
CA PRO A 326 -6.01 -19.88 20.95
C PRO A 326 -7.12 -19.30 21.83
N VAL A 327 -8.03 -18.54 21.24
CA VAL A 327 -9.22 -18.01 21.91
C VAL A 327 -10.43 -18.59 21.19
N ALA A 328 -11.29 -19.30 21.92
CA ALA A 328 -12.57 -19.74 21.37
C ALA A 328 -13.37 -18.51 20.96
N ARG A 329 -14.03 -18.55 19.79
CA ARG A 329 -14.92 -17.48 19.36
C ARG A 329 -16.14 -17.47 20.29
N THR A 330 -16.03 -16.83 21.45
CA THR A 330 -17.20 -16.49 22.26
C THR A 330 -18.05 -15.56 21.39
N ALA A 331 -19.30 -15.93 21.16
CA ALA A 331 -20.28 -15.09 20.48
C ALA A 331 -20.46 -13.79 21.28
N ALA A 332 -19.58 -12.83 21.06
CA ALA A 332 -19.55 -11.56 21.77
C ALA A 332 -19.62 -10.44 20.74
N ARG A 333 -20.83 -10.25 20.20
CA ARG A 333 -21.56 -8.96 20.11
C ARG A 333 -22.83 -9.12 19.27
N ALA A 334 -23.89 -9.57 19.92
CA ALA A 334 -25.22 -9.02 19.71
C ALA A 334 -25.44 -8.01 20.84
N ALA A 335 -25.10 -6.74 20.59
CA ALA A 335 -25.48 -5.56 21.37
C ALA A 335 -25.13 -4.32 20.56
#